data_AF-A0AAD8Z9J0-F1
#
_entry.id   AF-A0AAD8Z9J0-F1
#
_cell.length_a   1.000
_cell.length_b   1.000
_cell.length_c   1.000
_cell.angle_alpha   90.00
_cell.angle_beta   90.00
_cell.angle_gamma   90.00
#
_symmetry.space_group_name_H-M   'P 1'
#
loop_
_entity.id
_entity.type
_entity.pdbx_description
1 polymer ?
#
loop_
_entity_poly.entity_id
_entity_poly.type
_entity_poly.pdbx_seq_one_letter_code
_entity_poly.pdbx_strand_id
1 'polypeptide(L)'
;MAGWLWLRCLLGPNLHRVHRPPEQPRPEGRAGRRGWDYQPRSLERHTDSILGWALALWSLSYYSSPLILCYLYRKGYICSSKLVPLSQYVGTALVCLLGVACLRGWGRWRNSEYLQFITILEETRKNRTPSNKRKLASYDFDFSHWPADFNWKEVSNPKLSKAGVSLLKPEPKHRGATDSLLSSVRTLPCHVISYLIAHSFGRRMLYPGSVGLLQKAMRPMLLQGQARLIEEVRKATPPHPAAQAASTPPLPSDHSPFSACPQYYGQRNKLVACDGNEIDSMFVDRRGDRGPNGKTLVICCEGNAGFYEVGCMNTPLDGGYSVLGWNHPGFAGSTGVPFPQNEANAMDVVIQFAVHKLGFQMSDIVVYAWSIGGFTASWAVMSYPEIQAVVLDASFDDLLPLALKVMPDSWRPLVTHTVRKYMNLNNAEQLCKYQGPVLLIRRTKDEIITTMGPEDIMSNRGNNLLLRLLQYRYPKVMTEDSVRAVRQWLSAGSQVEEEFVYSSYEVDGDWCLSVLQSYQAEGETPFPWSVGEDMTAEGRRQLALFLVRPALSSAAVSRTTRILSSKLKSHPCSPARCSELKW
;
A
#
# COMPACT_ATOMS: atom_id res chain seq x y z
N MET A 1 -37.33 -24.10 5.20
CA MET A 1 -36.43 -23.03 5.66
C MET A 1 -35.21 -23.54 6.45
N ALA A 2 -35.36 -24.47 7.40
CA ALA A 2 -34.23 -24.98 8.22
C ALA A 2 -33.07 -25.61 7.43
N GLY A 3 -33.35 -26.47 6.44
CA GLY A 3 -32.29 -27.12 5.63
C GLY A 3 -31.47 -26.14 4.77
N TRP A 4 -32.09 -25.07 4.28
CA TRP A 4 -31.39 -24.02 3.52
C TRP A 4 -30.43 -23.22 4.40
N LEU A 5 -30.87 -22.84 5.61
CA LEU A 5 -30.06 -22.12 6.58
C LEU A 5 -28.86 -22.97 7.07
N TRP A 6 -29.08 -24.28 7.24
CA TRP A 6 -28.01 -25.21 7.60
C TRP A 6 -26.92 -25.30 6.52
N LEU A 7 -27.31 -25.41 5.24
CA LEU A 7 -26.36 -25.42 4.13
C LEU A 7 -25.53 -24.13 4.07
N ARG A 8 -26.14 -23.01 4.46
CA ARG A 8 -25.48 -21.70 4.53
C ARG A 8 -24.53 -21.58 5.70
N CYS A 9 -24.81 -22.25 6.82
CA CYS A 9 -23.86 -22.38 7.93
C CYS A 9 -22.68 -23.29 7.56
N LEU A 10 -22.94 -24.35 6.78
CA LEU A 10 -21.92 -25.28 6.29
C LEU A 10 -20.92 -24.62 5.34
N LEU A 11 -21.42 -23.84 4.38
CA LEU A 11 -20.62 -23.16 3.36
C LEU A 11 -20.27 -21.70 3.73
N GLY A 12 -20.74 -21.22 4.88
CA GLY A 12 -20.59 -19.84 5.31
C GLY A 12 -19.16 -19.47 5.69
N PRO A 13 -18.81 -18.17 5.66
CA PRO A 13 -17.49 -17.69 6.04
C PRO A 13 -17.23 -17.87 7.54
N ASN A 14 -15.97 -17.82 7.94
CA ASN A 14 -15.63 -17.70 9.36
C ASN A 14 -15.95 -16.28 9.83
N LEU A 15 -16.62 -16.19 10.99
CA LEU A 15 -16.86 -14.94 11.70
C LEU A 15 -15.74 -14.75 12.73
N HIS A 16 -15.09 -13.59 12.72
CA HIS A 16 -13.95 -13.30 13.58
C HIS A 16 -14.35 -12.42 14.76
N ARG A 17 -15.07 -11.33 14.49
CA ARG A 17 -15.38 -10.31 15.49
C ARG A 17 -16.74 -9.67 15.25
N VAL A 18 -17.40 -9.28 16.34
CA VAL A 18 -18.62 -8.48 16.33
C VAL A 18 -18.29 -7.10 16.92
N HIS A 19 -18.41 -6.06 16.10
CA HIS A 19 -18.20 -4.67 16.48
C HIS A 19 -19.51 -4.08 17.02
N ARG A 20 -19.47 -3.48 18.21
CA ARG A 20 -20.68 -2.92 18.84
C ARG A 20 -21.13 -1.64 18.11
N PRO A 21 -22.42 -1.53 17.70
CA PRO A 21 -22.94 -0.28 17.18
C PRO A 21 -22.96 0.81 18.27
N PRO A 22 -22.61 2.07 17.93
CA PRO A 22 -22.56 3.19 18.89
C PRO A 22 -23.86 3.50 19.65
N GLU A 23 -25.01 2.98 19.20
CA GLU A 23 -26.36 3.39 19.65
C GLU A 23 -26.95 2.63 20.85
N GLN A 24 -26.27 1.61 21.43
CA GLN A 24 -26.82 0.94 22.61
C GLN A 24 -26.51 1.71 23.92
N PRO A 25 -27.52 2.07 24.73
CA PRO A 25 -27.29 2.68 26.03
C PRO A 25 -26.57 1.70 26.98
N ARG A 26 -25.75 2.27 27.87
CA ARG A 26 -24.96 1.58 28.87
C ARG A 26 -25.85 0.70 29.77
N PRO A 27 -25.58 -0.60 29.92
CA PRO A 27 -25.83 -1.27 31.18
C PRO A 27 -24.76 -0.77 32.17
N GLU A 28 -25.17 -0.16 33.26
CA GLU A 28 -24.27 0.19 34.36
C GLU A 28 -23.49 -1.07 34.79
N GLY A 29 -22.15 -1.01 34.78
CA GLY A 29 -21.32 -2.05 35.41
C GLY A 29 -20.27 -2.78 34.55
N ARG A 30 -20.11 -2.50 33.25
CA ARG A 30 -18.95 -3.02 32.48
C ARG A 30 -18.19 -1.93 31.73
N ALA A 31 -16.96 -1.68 32.17
CA ALA A 31 -16.00 -0.81 31.51
C ALA A 31 -15.58 -1.43 30.16
N GLY A 32 -16.22 -1.05 29.06
CA GLY A 32 -15.76 -1.48 27.74
C GLY A 32 -16.59 -0.95 26.58
N ARG A 33 -16.08 0.09 25.89
CA ARG A 33 -16.55 0.54 24.57
C ARG A 33 -16.22 -0.45 23.42
N ARG A 34 -15.76 -1.67 23.70
CA ARG A 34 -15.12 -2.55 22.70
C ARG A 34 -16.07 -3.61 22.15
N GLY A 35 -15.90 -3.94 20.87
CA GLY A 35 -16.46 -5.16 20.29
C GLY A 35 -15.91 -6.42 20.98
N TRP A 36 -16.47 -7.58 20.65
CA TRP A 36 -16.01 -8.87 21.17
C TRP A 36 -15.68 -9.85 20.05
N ASP A 37 -14.69 -10.70 20.30
CA ASP A 37 -14.32 -11.76 19.36
C ASP A 37 -15.38 -12.85 19.39
N TYR A 38 -15.73 -13.37 18.20
CA TYR A 38 -16.71 -14.43 18.05
C TYR A 38 -16.28 -15.66 18.87
N GLN A 39 -17.20 -16.20 19.68
CA GLN A 39 -16.94 -17.36 20.50
C GLN A 39 -17.54 -18.61 19.85
N PRO A 40 -16.74 -19.40 19.11
CA PRO A 40 -17.23 -20.66 18.56
C PRO A 40 -17.54 -21.65 19.70
N ARG A 41 -18.61 -22.42 19.53
CA ARG A 41 -18.93 -23.51 20.46
C ARG A 41 -17.87 -24.61 20.38
N SER A 42 -17.80 -25.47 21.40
CA SER A 42 -16.82 -26.57 21.47
C SER A 42 -16.75 -27.39 20.18
N LEU A 43 -17.90 -27.76 19.60
CA LEU A 43 -17.94 -28.52 18.34
C LEU A 43 -17.26 -27.77 17.19
N GLU A 44 -17.63 -26.51 16.97
CA GLU A 44 -17.04 -25.66 15.92
C GLU A 44 -15.54 -25.49 16.13
N ARG A 45 -15.11 -25.17 17.37
CA ARG A 45 -13.70 -25.00 17.72
C ARG A 45 -12.85 -26.23 17.40
N HIS A 46 -13.31 -27.44 17.75
CA HIS A 46 -12.57 -28.66 17.46
C HIS A 46 -12.51 -28.94 15.95
N THR A 47 -13.62 -28.76 15.24
CA THR A 47 -13.68 -28.96 13.79
C THR A 47 -12.81 -27.95 13.03
N ASP A 48 -12.78 -26.68 13.46
CA ASP A 48 -11.94 -25.64 12.86
C ASP A 48 -10.45 -25.90 13.10
N SER A 49 -10.08 -26.46 14.27
CA SER A 49 -8.72 -26.90 14.54
C SER A 49 -8.27 -27.99 13.56
N ILE A 50 -9.10 -29.02 13.36
CA ILE A 50 -8.81 -30.13 12.43
C ILE A 50 -8.67 -29.61 10.99
N LEU A 51 -9.62 -28.79 10.52
CA LEU A 51 -9.55 -28.18 9.19
C LEU A 51 -8.33 -27.25 9.06
N GLY A 52 -7.99 -26.52 10.12
CA GLY A 52 -6.81 -25.67 10.19
C GLY A 52 -5.50 -26.42 10.03
N TRP A 53 -5.38 -27.62 10.61
CA TRP A 53 -4.24 -28.54 10.43
C TRP A 53 -4.21 -29.13 9.02
N ALA A 54 -5.35 -29.56 8.48
CA ALA A 54 -5.44 -30.05 7.11
C ALA A 54 -4.97 -28.99 6.09
N LEU A 55 -5.41 -27.73 6.26
CA LEU A 55 -4.97 -26.60 5.43
C LEU A 55 -3.48 -26.27 5.61
N ALA A 56 -2.94 -26.42 6.83
CA ALA A 56 -1.51 -26.24 7.08
C ALA A 56 -0.68 -27.32 6.36
N LEU A 57 -1.09 -28.59 6.43
CA LEU A 57 -0.47 -29.69 5.70
C LEU A 57 -0.57 -29.51 4.19
N TRP A 58 -1.72 -29.03 3.69
CA TRP A 58 -1.90 -28.69 2.28
C TRP A 58 -0.92 -27.59 1.83
N SER A 59 -0.77 -26.53 2.63
CA SER A 59 0.16 -25.44 2.32
C SER A 59 1.61 -25.92 2.37
N LEU A 60 2.00 -26.68 3.40
CA LEU A 60 3.33 -27.26 3.52
C LEU A 60 3.65 -28.20 2.35
N SER A 61 2.71 -29.07 1.97
CA SER A 61 2.86 -29.97 0.81
C SER A 61 2.95 -29.20 -0.51
N TYR A 62 2.21 -28.11 -0.69
CA TYR A 62 2.35 -27.23 -1.85
C TYR A 62 3.77 -26.65 -1.96
N TYR A 63 4.32 -26.07 -0.88
CA TYR A 63 5.65 -25.49 -0.90
C TYR A 63 6.77 -26.53 -0.99
N SER A 64 6.58 -27.72 -0.41
CA SER A 64 7.53 -28.84 -0.50
C SER A 64 7.30 -29.74 -1.73
N SER A 65 6.28 -29.46 -2.55
CA SER A 65 5.89 -30.32 -3.68
C SER A 65 7.02 -30.65 -4.65
N PRO A 66 7.97 -29.76 -5.01
CA PRO A 66 9.08 -30.14 -5.89
C PRO A 66 10.01 -31.17 -5.24
N LEU A 67 10.27 -31.03 -3.94
CA LEU A 67 11.10 -31.96 -3.17
C LEU A 67 10.40 -33.31 -2.99
N ILE A 68 9.11 -33.28 -2.65
CA ILE A 68 8.27 -34.48 -2.53
C ILE A 68 8.22 -35.22 -3.87
N LEU A 69 8.00 -34.51 -4.98
CA LEU A 69 7.93 -35.13 -6.30
C LEU A 69 9.26 -35.78 -6.70
N CYS A 70 10.38 -35.10 -6.49
CA CYS A 70 11.72 -35.66 -6.72
C CYS A 70 11.97 -36.92 -5.87
N TYR A 71 11.56 -36.91 -4.60
CA TYR A 71 11.65 -38.06 -3.71
C TYR A 71 10.79 -39.24 -4.21
N LEU A 72 9.53 -38.98 -4.54
CA LEU A 72 8.59 -40.00 -5.04
C LEU A 72 9.05 -40.60 -6.37
N TYR A 73 9.59 -39.79 -7.26
CA TYR A 73 10.20 -40.24 -8.52
C TYR A 73 11.40 -41.15 -8.25
N ARG A 74 12.36 -40.70 -7.42
CA ARG A 74 13.58 -41.47 -7.09
C ARG A 74 13.27 -42.81 -6.44
N LYS A 75 12.19 -42.91 -5.66
CA LYS A 75 11.76 -44.13 -4.98
C LYS A 75 10.80 -44.99 -5.81
N GLY A 76 10.47 -44.59 -7.04
CA GLY A 76 9.59 -45.36 -7.93
C GLY A 76 8.16 -45.49 -7.40
N TYR A 77 7.65 -44.48 -6.68
CA TYR A 77 6.26 -44.44 -6.24
C TYR A 77 5.28 -44.03 -7.35
N ILE A 78 5.79 -43.54 -8.49
CA ILE A 78 5.01 -43.18 -9.69
C ILE A 78 4.76 -44.44 -10.56
N CYS A 79 4.25 -45.51 -9.94
CA CYS A 79 3.86 -46.74 -10.62
C CYS A 79 2.41 -47.06 -10.30
N SER A 80 1.64 -47.55 -11.29
CA SER A 80 0.19 -47.77 -11.18
C SER A 80 -0.21 -48.64 -9.99
N SER A 81 0.61 -49.63 -9.62
CA SER A 81 0.38 -50.54 -8.49
C SER A 81 0.40 -49.86 -7.11
N LYS A 82 1.17 -48.76 -6.95
CA LYS A 82 1.29 -48.01 -5.68
C LYS A 82 0.41 -46.76 -5.63
N LEU A 83 -0.03 -46.27 -6.79
CA LEU A 83 -0.93 -45.13 -6.90
C LEU A 83 -2.36 -45.46 -6.46
N VAL A 84 -2.84 -46.69 -6.69
CA VAL A 84 -4.21 -47.09 -6.32
C VAL A 84 -4.44 -47.04 -4.80
N PRO A 85 -3.61 -47.66 -3.94
CA PRO A 85 -3.77 -47.53 -2.48
C PRO A 85 -3.66 -46.09 -2.00
N LEU A 86 -2.73 -45.30 -2.56
CA LEU A 86 -2.57 -43.88 -2.23
C LEU A 86 -3.86 -43.09 -2.53
N SER A 87 -4.50 -43.34 -3.67
CA SER A 87 -5.77 -42.71 -4.02
C SER A 87 -6.90 -43.05 -3.04
N GLN A 88 -6.93 -44.27 -2.50
CA GLN A 88 -7.90 -44.69 -1.48
C GLN A 88 -7.69 -43.99 -0.14
N TYR A 89 -6.43 -43.81 0.28
CA TYR A 89 -6.12 -43.03 1.50
C TYR A 89 -6.52 -41.57 1.35
N VAL A 90 -6.22 -40.96 0.20
CA VAL A 90 -6.63 -39.58 -0.12
C VAL A 90 -8.15 -39.47 -0.16
N GLY A 91 -8.84 -40.42 -0.81
CA GLY A 91 -10.30 -40.46 -0.86
C GLY A 91 -10.94 -40.56 0.54
N THR A 92 -10.45 -41.48 1.37
CA THR A 92 -10.91 -41.62 2.77
C THR A 92 -10.67 -40.34 3.57
N ALA A 93 -9.49 -39.72 3.44
CA ALA A 93 -9.19 -38.46 4.12
C ALA A 93 -10.15 -37.33 3.68
N LEU A 94 -10.47 -37.22 2.38
CA LEU A 94 -11.42 -36.24 1.87
C LEU A 94 -12.85 -36.46 2.42
N VAL A 95 -13.30 -37.71 2.50
CA VAL A 95 -14.60 -38.06 3.10
C VAL A 95 -14.64 -37.68 4.59
N CYS A 96 -13.57 -37.98 5.33
CA CYS A 96 -13.45 -37.58 6.73
C CYS A 96 -13.48 -36.05 6.90
N LEU A 97 -12.74 -35.30 6.07
CA LEU A 97 -12.74 -33.84 6.09
C LEU A 97 -14.11 -33.25 5.75
N LEU A 98 -14.85 -33.88 4.81
CA LEU A 98 -16.24 -33.50 4.52
C LEU A 98 -17.14 -33.71 5.74
N GLY A 99 -17.00 -34.85 6.44
CA GLY A 99 -17.70 -35.10 7.71
C GLY A 99 -17.40 -34.04 8.77
N VAL A 100 -16.13 -33.65 8.92
CA VAL A 100 -15.70 -32.57 9.83
C VAL A 100 -16.33 -31.23 9.43
N ALA A 101 -16.40 -30.91 8.13
CA ALA A 101 -17.05 -29.70 7.65
C ALA A 101 -18.56 -29.70 7.97
N CYS A 102 -19.26 -30.83 7.82
CA CYS A 102 -20.66 -30.99 8.22
C CYS A 102 -20.88 -30.75 9.71
N LEU A 103 -20.00 -31.29 10.56
CA LEU A 103 -20.03 -31.06 12.01
C LEU A 103 -19.79 -29.59 12.37
N ARG A 104 -18.89 -28.91 11.66
CA ARG A 104 -18.68 -27.46 11.79
C ARG A 104 -19.95 -26.68 11.44
N GLY A 105 -20.58 -27.02 10.32
CA GLY A 105 -21.86 -26.41 9.89
C GLY A 105 -22.97 -26.59 10.92
N TRP A 106 -23.04 -27.77 11.55
CA TRP A 106 -23.95 -28.02 12.67
C TRP A 106 -23.62 -27.17 13.91
N GLY A 107 -22.34 -27.01 14.25
CA GLY A 107 -21.88 -26.14 15.35
C GLY A 107 -22.33 -24.70 15.17
N ARG A 108 -22.18 -24.16 13.95
CA ARG A 108 -22.63 -22.82 13.54
C ARG A 108 -24.13 -22.66 13.55
N TRP A 109 -24.86 -23.66 13.06
CA TRP A 109 -26.32 -23.63 13.03
C TRP A 109 -26.93 -23.54 14.43
N ARG A 110 -26.25 -24.08 15.46
CA ARG A 110 -26.69 -23.96 16.86
C ARG A 110 -26.26 -22.64 17.53
N ASN A 111 -25.45 -21.80 16.88
CA ASN A 111 -24.98 -20.53 17.43
C ASN A 111 -25.86 -19.37 16.95
N SER A 112 -26.57 -18.72 17.87
CA SER A 112 -27.47 -17.61 17.56
C SER A 112 -26.76 -16.39 16.99
N GLU A 113 -25.54 -16.07 17.43
CA GLU A 113 -24.77 -14.93 16.89
C GLU A 113 -24.39 -15.19 15.42
N TYR A 114 -23.93 -16.40 15.12
CA TYR A 114 -23.59 -16.79 13.74
C TYR A 114 -24.83 -16.80 12.84
N LEU A 115 -25.97 -17.26 13.35
CA LEU A 115 -27.24 -17.25 12.62
C LEU A 115 -27.70 -15.83 12.25
N GLN A 116 -27.55 -14.87 13.16
CA GLN A 116 -27.86 -13.46 12.87
C GLN A 116 -26.94 -12.93 11.78
N PHE A 117 -25.63 -13.16 11.92
CA PHE A 117 -24.63 -12.77 10.94
C PHE A 117 -24.92 -13.34 9.54
N ILE A 118 -25.10 -14.66 9.41
CA ILE A 118 -25.27 -15.30 8.10
C ILE A 118 -26.56 -14.84 7.41
N THR A 119 -27.62 -14.56 8.19
CA THR A 119 -28.87 -14.02 7.69
C THR A 119 -28.67 -12.62 7.12
N ILE A 120 -27.98 -11.73 7.86
CA ILE A 120 -27.64 -10.37 7.39
C ILE A 120 -26.77 -10.42 6.13
N LEU A 121 -25.79 -11.33 6.09
CA LEU A 121 -24.93 -11.51 4.91
C LEU A 121 -25.74 -11.95 3.68
N GLU A 122 -26.65 -12.90 3.84
CA GLU A 122 -27.55 -13.34 2.76
C GLU A 122 -28.50 -12.25 2.31
N GLU A 123 -29.10 -11.52 3.25
CA GLU A 123 -29.96 -10.38 2.94
C GLU A 123 -29.20 -9.29 2.19
N THR A 124 -27.96 -9.00 2.57
CA THR A 124 -27.11 -8.02 1.88
C THR A 124 -26.73 -8.49 0.47
N ARG A 125 -26.50 -9.80 0.28
CA ARG A 125 -26.22 -10.38 -1.05
C ARG A 125 -27.42 -10.30 -1.99
N LYS A 126 -28.63 -10.51 -1.46
CA LYS A 126 -29.88 -10.39 -2.23
C LYS A 126 -30.23 -8.93 -2.50
N ASN A 127 -30.20 -8.09 -1.47
CA ASN A 127 -30.62 -6.70 -1.49
C ASN A 127 -29.51 -5.80 -0.93
N ARG A 128 -28.78 -5.12 -1.82
CA ARG A 128 -27.66 -4.22 -1.49
C ARG A 128 -28.15 -2.84 -1.02
N THR A 129 -28.93 -2.81 0.07
CA THR A 129 -29.36 -1.53 0.67
C THR A 129 -28.24 -0.95 1.55
N PRO A 130 -28.12 0.39 1.64
CA PRO A 130 -27.17 1.01 2.57
C PRO A 130 -27.37 0.59 4.03
N SER A 131 -28.62 0.33 4.45
CA SER A 131 -28.95 -0.17 5.79
C SER A 131 -28.39 -1.56 6.05
N ASN A 132 -28.54 -2.49 5.10
CA ASN A 132 -27.99 -3.85 5.23
C ASN A 132 -26.46 -3.83 5.25
N LYS A 133 -25.82 -3.01 4.41
CA LYS A 133 -24.36 -2.82 4.44
C LYS A 133 -23.88 -2.31 5.80
N ARG A 134 -24.60 -1.36 6.43
CA ARG A 134 -24.28 -0.87 7.78
C ARG A 134 -24.37 -1.97 8.83
N LYS A 135 -25.41 -2.81 8.77
CA LYS A 135 -25.53 -3.98 9.65
C LYS A 135 -24.42 -4.99 9.41
N LEU A 136 -24.02 -5.21 8.16
CA LEU A 136 -22.93 -6.13 7.83
C LEU A 136 -21.58 -5.60 8.33
N ALA A 137 -21.37 -4.28 8.31
CA ALA A 137 -20.15 -3.64 8.81
C ALA A 137 -19.93 -3.80 10.33
N SER A 138 -20.95 -4.24 11.09
CA SER A 138 -20.75 -4.62 12.50
C SER A 138 -20.11 -6.00 12.68
N TYR A 139 -19.82 -6.72 11.60
CA TYR A 139 -19.21 -8.05 11.63
C TYR A 139 -17.91 -8.05 10.82
N ASP A 140 -16.85 -8.60 11.40
CA ASP A 140 -15.62 -8.94 10.68
C ASP A 140 -15.59 -10.44 10.40
N PHE A 141 -15.42 -10.80 9.14
CA PHE A 141 -15.51 -12.16 8.62
C PHE A 141 -14.60 -12.33 7.40
N ASP A 142 -14.50 -13.55 6.87
CA ASP A 142 -13.62 -13.83 5.73
C ASP A 142 -13.93 -12.93 4.51
N PHE A 143 -12.92 -12.16 4.09
CA PHE A 143 -13.04 -11.13 3.05
C PHE A 143 -13.56 -11.65 1.72
N SER A 144 -13.26 -12.90 1.35
CA SER A 144 -13.79 -13.53 0.11
C SER A 144 -15.32 -13.49 0.01
N HIS A 145 -16.01 -13.42 1.16
CA HIS A 145 -17.46 -13.37 1.21
C HIS A 145 -18.04 -11.95 1.28
N TRP A 146 -17.19 -10.94 1.48
CA TRP A 146 -17.56 -9.53 1.57
C TRP A 146 -18.10 -9.03 0.23
N PRO A 147 -19.23 -8.31 0.20
CA PRO A 147 -19.81 -7.80 -1.05
C PRO A 147 -18.95 -6.68 -1.65
N ALA A 148 -18.85 -6.61 -2.97
CA ALA A 148 -18.12 -5.53 -3.64
C ALA A 148 -18.77 -4.16 -3.37
N ASP A 149 -17.94 -3.18 -2.97
CA ASP A 149 -18.36 -1.82 -2.60
C ASP A 149 -18.18 -0.81 -3.73
N PHE A 150 -17.20 -1.09 -4.60
CA PHE A 150 -16.92 -0.34 -5.81
C PHE A 150 -16.28 -1.25 -6.86
N ASN A 151 -16.68 -1.10 -8.11
CA ASN A 151 -16.10 -1.80 -9.24
C ASN A 151 -15.55 -0.80 -10.25
N TRP A 152 -14.35 -1.08 -10.77
CA TRP A 152 -13.73 -0.36 -11.88
C TRP A 152 -14.69 -0.05 -13.05
N LYS A 153 -15.60 -0.98 -13.36
CA LYS A 153 -16.59 -0.85 -14.44
C LYS A 153 -17.67 0.20 -14.18
N GLU A 154 -17.83 0.68 -12.95
CA GLU A 154 -18.79 1.74 -12.62
C GLU A 154 -18.43 3.07 -13.29
N VAL A 155 -17.15 3.30 -13.58
CA VAL A 155 -16.64 4.56 -14.14
C VAL A 155 -16.05 4.37 -15.54
N SER A 156 -15.50 3.18 -15.83
CA SER A 156 -14.70 2.96 -17.03
C SER A 156 -15.51 2.50 -18.24
N ASN A 157 -15.15 3.00 -19.43
CA ASN A 157 -15.77 2.60 -20.69
C ASN A 157 -15.44 1.12 -21.00
N PRO A 158 -16.44 0.25 -21.29
CA PRO A 158 -16.23 -1.17 -21.56
C PRO A 158 -15.25 -1.51 -22.69
N LYS A 159 -14.89 -0.53 -23.55
CA LYS A 159 -13.97 -0.74 -24.68
C LYS A 159 -12.48 -0.76 -24.31
N LEU A 160 -12.07 -0.34 -23.12
CA LEU A 160 -10.65 -0.35 -22.69
C LEU A 160 -10.17 -1.71 -22.09
N SER A 161 -11.01 -2.75 -22.09
CA SER A 161 -11.14 -3.65 -20.93
C SER A 161 -10.28 -4.93 -20.85
N LYS A 162 -9.10 -5.05 -21.49
CA LYS A 162 -8.33 -6.31 -21.36
C LYS A 162 -6.84 -6.19 -21.04
N ALA A 163 -6.22 -5.03 -21.25
CA ALA A 163 -4.77 -4.88 -21.09
C ALA A 163 -4.35 -4.38 -19.69
N GLY A 164 -5.29 -4.05 -18.81
CA GLY A 164 -5.02 -3.31 -17.58
C GLY A 164 -4.69 -1.83 -17.85
N VAL A 165 -4.32 -1.08 -16.82
CA VAL A 165 -3.84 0.29 -16.99
C VAL A 165 -2.45 0.33 -17.61
N SER A 166 -2.12 1.43 -18.29
CA SER A 166 -0.82 1.55 -18.93
C SER A 166 0.30 1.66 -17.88
N LEU A 167 1.24 0.73 -17.93
CA LEU A 167 2.54 0.89 -17.28
C LEU A 167 3.46 1.76 -18.14
N LEU A 168 4.44 2.37 -17.49
CA LEU A 168 5.54 3.02 -18.20
C LEU A 168 6.40 1.94 -18.85
N LYS A 169 6.32 1.84 -20.19
CA LYS A 169 7.15 0.91 -20.95
C LYS A 169 8.60 1.40 -20.93
N PRO A 170 9.58 0.52 -20.69
CA PRO A 170 10.99 0.89 -20.85
C PRO A 170 11.25 1.29 -22.30
N GLU A 171 12.17 2.24 -22.52
CA GLU A 171 12.55 2.67 -23.87
C GLU A 171 12.99 1.46 -24.71
N PRO A 172 12.51 1.35 -25.96
CA PRO A 172 12.94 0.29 -26.84
C PRO A 172 14.44 0.44 -27.12
N LYS A 173 15.24 -0.54 -26.70
CA LYS A 173 16.65 -0.60 -27.13
C LYS A 173 16.69 -0.57 -28.66
N HIS A 174 17.49 0.32 -29.25
CA HIS A 174 17.78 0.33 -30.68
C HIS A 174 18.22 -1.09 -31.10
N ARG A 175 17.35 -1.80 -31.82
CA ARG A 175 17.68 -3.11 -32.40
C ARG A 175 18.64 -2.88 -33.56
N GLY A 176 19.85 -3.41 -33.46
CA GLY A 176 20.72 -3.60 -34.63
C GLY A 176 20.03 -4.56 -35.62
N ALA A 177 20.16 -4.28 -36.90
CA ALA A 177 19.44 -4.91 -38.00
C ALA A 177 19.80 -6.39 -38.29
N THR A 178 20.40 -7.13 -37.36
CA THR A 178 20.93 -8.50 -37.60
C THR A 178 20.33 -9.58 -36.69
N ASP A 179 19.37 -9.26 -35.82
CA ASP A 179 18.73 -10.24 -34.92
C ASP A 179 17.55 -10.96 -35.60
N SER A 180 17.82 -12.02 -36.35
CA SER A 180 16.77 -12.83 -36.97
C SER A 180 16.91 -14.31 -36.60
N LEU A 181 15.90 -14.81 -35.88
CA LEU A 181 15.63 -16.20 -35.46
C LEU A 181 16.66 -16.94 -34.59
N LEU A 182 17.94 -16.97 -34.94
CA LEU A 182 18.94 -17.82 -34.27
C LEU A 182 19.29 -17.32 -32.86
N SER A 183 19.31 -15.99 -32.66
CA SER A 183 19.44 -15.37 -31.34
C SER A 183 18.18 -15.52 -30.49
N SER A 184 16.99 -15.58 -31.11
CA SER A 184 15.73 -15.86 -30.41
C SER A 184 15.68 -17.29 -29.87
N VAL A 185 16.11 -18.29 -30.63
CA VAL A 185 16.16 -19.69 -30.16
C VAL A 185 17.17 -19.87 -29.02
N ARG A 186 18.35 -19.23 -29.12
CA ARG A 186 19.38 -19.30 -28.08
C ARG A 186 18.97 -18.62 -26.75
N THR A 187 18.06 -17.65 -26.80
CA THR A 187 17.57 -16.92 -25.61
C THR A 187 16.31 -17.54 -24.98
N LEU A 188 15.65 -18.49 -25.66
CA LEU A 188 14.46 -19.19 -25.14
C LEU A 188 14.67 -19.85 -23.76
N PRO A 189 15.77 -20.59 -23.49
CA PRO A 189 15.98 -21.16 -22.16
C PRO A 189 16.05 -20.10 -21.06
N CYS A 190 16.71 -18.97 -21.35
CA CYS A 190 16.77 -17.83 -20.42
C CYS A 190 15.36 -17.25 -20.19
N HIS A 191 14.55 -17.10 -21.24
CA HIS A 191 13.16 -16.63 -21.09
C HIS A 191 12.30 -17.55 -20.22
N VAL A 192 12.42 -18.86 -20.39
CA VAL A 192 11.70 -19.86 -19.59
C VAL A 192 12.17 -19.83 -18.15
N ILE A 193 13.49 -19.83 -17.91
CA ILE A 193 14.05 -19.77 -16.55
C ILE A 193 13.64 -18.46 -15.86
N SER A 194 13.75 -17.32 -16.54
CA SER A 194 13.30 -16.03 -16.01
C SER A 194 11.81 -16.02 -15.68
N TYR A 195 10.97 -16.60 -16.53
CA TYR A 195 9.55 -16.75 -16.24
C TYR A 195 9.32 -17.59 -14.98
N LEU A 196 9.98 -18.75 -14.87
CA LEU A 196 9.88 -19.61 -13.71
C LEU A 196 10.36 -18.89 -12.44
N ILE A 197 11.48 -18.17 -12.47
CA ILE A 197 12.00 -17.40 -11.34
C ILE A 197 10.99 -16.33 -10.91
N ALA A 198 10.52 -15.50 -11.85
CA ALA A 198 9.59 -14.41 -11.56
C ALA A 198 8.26 -14.94 -10.97
N HIS A 199 7.70 -16.01 -11.55
CA HIS A 199 6.41 -16.56 -11.14
C HIS A 199 6.48 -17.53 -9.95
N SER A 200 7.67 -17.88 -9.47
CA SER A 200 7.87 -18.75 -8.30
C SER A 200 8.43 -18.00 -7.08
N PHE A 201 9.74 -18.02 -6.86
CA PHE A 201 10.37 -17.48 -5.67
C PHE A 201 10.71 -15.99 -5.81
N GLY A 202 11.01 -15.48 -7.01
CA GLY A 202 11.44 -14.09 -7.23
C GLY A 202 10.40 -13.08 -6.75
N ARG A 203 9.14 -13.23 -7.18
CA ARG A 203 8.03 -12.40 -6.69
C ARG A 203 7.82 -12.54 -5.18
N ARG A 204 7.94 -13.76 -4.63
CA ARG A 204 7.72 -14.03 -3.19
C ARG A 204 8.83 -13.44 -2.32
N MET A 205 10.06 -13.37 -2.81
CA MET A 205 11.15 -12.66 -2.14
C MET A 205 10.95 -11.15 -2.16
N LEU A 206 10.45 -10.62 -3.28
CA LEU A 206 10.20 -9.18 -3.40
C LEU A 206 8.98 -8.73 -2.59
N TYR A 207 7.94 -9.56 -2.51
CA TYR A 207 6.70 -9.33 -1.76
C TYR A 207 6.40 -10.51 -0.81
N PRO A 208 7.17 -10.66 0.28
CA PRO A 208 6.95 -11.72 1.25
C PRO A 208 5.57 -11.64 1.91
N GLY A 209 4.98 -10.46 2.03
CA GLY A 209 3.59 -10.29 2.50
C GLY A 209 2.54 -11.04 1.67
N SER A 210 2.84 -11.39 0.41
CA SER A 210 1.96 -12.21 -0.43
C SER A 210 2.08 -13.73 -0.18
N VAL A 211 2.95 -14.17 0.73
CA VAL A 211 3.16 -15.58 1.06
C VAL A 211 2.15 -16.04 2.13
N GLY A 212 1.30 -17.01 1.79
CA GLY A 212 0.19 -17.44 2.65
C GLY A 212 0.62 -17.91 4.05
N LEU A 213 1.80 -18.53 4.20
CA LEU A 213 2.30 -18.94 5.51
C LEU A 213 2.62 -17.74 6.42
N LEU A 214 3.26 -16.71 5.88
CA LEU A 214 3.56 -15.47 6.60
C LEU A 214 2.25 -14.76 6.99
N GLN A 215 1.30 -14.65 6.06
CA GLN A 215 0.00 -14.04 6.33
C GLN A 215 -0.77 -14.80 7.42
N LYS A 216 -0.73 -16.13 7.41
CA LYS A 216 -1.37 -16.95 8.47
C LYS A 216 -0.75 -16.67 9.84
N ALA A 217 0.57 -16.49 9.91
CA ALA A 217 1.27 -16.13 11.14
C ALA A 217 0.94 -14.70 11.62
N MET A 218 0.78 -13.74 10.69
CA MET A 218 0.46 -12.35 11.00
C MET A 218 -1.03 -12.10 11.28
N ARG A 219 -1.91 -13.03 10.92
CA ARG A 219 -3.38 -12.88 11.00
C ARG A 219 -3.91 -12.33 12.33
N PRO A 220 -3.47 -12.78 13.53
CA PRO A 220 -3.97 -12.22 14.79
C PRO A 220 -3.66 -10.73 14.93
N MET A 221 -2.47 -10.31 14.50
CA MET A 221 -2.03 -8.92 14.53
C MET A 221 -2.86 -8.08 13.54
N LEU A 222 -3.14 -8.59 12.34
CA LEU A 222 -3.96 -7.91 11.33
C LEU A 222 -5.40 -7.72 11.79
N LEU A 223 -6.03 -8.77 12.34
CA LEU A 223 -7.38 -8.67 12.90
C LEU A 223 -7.46 -7.64 14.04
N GLN A 224 -6.45 -7.62 14.92
CA GLN A 224 -6.37 -6.62 15.98
C GLN A 224 -6.19 -5.20 15.42
N GLY A 225 -5.31 -5.02 14.42
CA GLY A 225 -5.08 -3.73 13.76
C GLY A 225 -6.35 -3.19 13.10
N GLN A 226 -7.05 -4.04 12.35
CA GLN A 226 -8.33 -3.70 11.75
C GLN A 226 -9.38 -3.31 12.80
N ALA A 227 -9.50 -4.08 13.89
CA ALA A 227 -10.43 -3.76 14.97
C ALA A 227 -10.13 -2.40 15.60
N ARG A 228 -8.84 -2.03 15.77
CA ARG A 228 -8.44 -0.70 16.26
C ARG A 228 -8.83 0.42 15.29
N LEU A 229 -8.66 0.22 13.98
CA LEU A 229 -9.06 1.21 12.98
C LEU A 229 -10.57 1.44 12.95
N ILE A 230 -11.36 0.38 13.17
CA ILE A 230 -12.82 0.47 13.22
C ILE A 230 -13.31 1.08 14.55
N GLU A 231 -12.72 0.69 15.68
CA GLU A 231 -13.24 0.98 17.03
C GLU A 231 -12.55 2.13 17.78
N GLU A 232 -11.23 2.37 17.60
CA GLU A 232 -10.39 3.12 18.55
C GLU A 232 -9.85 4.49 18.06
N VAL A 233 -10.21 4.99 16.88
CA VAL A 233 -9.61 6.24 16.34
C VAL A 233 -10.20 7.50 16.98
N ARG A 234 -9.89 7.71 18.27
CA ARG A 234 -9.91 9.02 18.94
C ARG A 234 -8.85 9.05 20.05
N LYS A 235 -7.60 9.26 19.65
CA LYS A 235 -6.60 9.94 20.51
C LYS A 235 -6.14 11.22 19.82
N ALA A 236 -7.05 12.18 19.69
CA ALA A 236 -6.61 13.57 19.74
C ALA A 236 -6.18 13.82 21.20
N THR A 237 -4.93 14.20 21.38
CA THR A 237 -4.27 14.61 22.62
C THR A 237 -5.23 15.38 23.55
N PRO A 238 -5.25 15.13 24.87
CA PRO A 238 -6.03 15.98 25.78
C PRO A 238 -5.56 17.43 25.64
N PRO A 239 -6.46 18.42 25.62
CA PRO A 239 -6.05 19.81 25.70
C PRO A 239 -5.30 20.01 27.01
N HIS A 240 -4.15 20.69 26.95
CA HIS A 240 -3.51 21.27 28.11
C HIS A 240 -4.55 22.07 28.92
N PRO A 241 -4.55 22.00 30.26
CA PRO A 241 -5.46 22.80 31.06
C PRO A 241 -4.95 24.24 31.08
N ALA A 242 -5.46 25.07 30.18
CA ALA A 242 -5.33 26.51 30.30
C ALA A 242 -6.61 27.18 29.78
N ALA A 243 -7.13 28.10 30.61
CA ALA A 243 -8.26 29.00 30.39
C ALA A 243 -9.67 28.39 30.52
N GLN A 244 -10.11 28.25 31.77
CA GLN A 244 -11.50 28.56 32.12
C GLN A 244 -11.67 30.08 32.11
N ALA A 245 -12.54 30.61 31.25
CA ALA A 245 -13.22 31.88 31.47
C ALA A 245 -14.50 31.96 30.61
N ALA A 246 -15.63 31.91 31.31
CA ALA A 246 -16.96 32.42 31.02
C ALA A 246 -17.38 32.76 29.57
N SER A 247 -18.40 32.07 29.06
CA SER A 247 -19.69 32.70 28.66
C SER A 247 -20.67 31.62 28.18
N THR A 248 -21.93 31.77 28.58
CA THR A 248 -23.11 30.94 28.29
C THR A 248 -23.35 30.70 26.79
N PRO A 249 -23.70 29.48 26.35
CA PRO A 249 -24.15 29.26 24.97
C PRO A 249 -25.66 29.56 24.83
N PRO A 250 -26.11 30.18 23.72
CA PRO A 250 -27.53 30.21 23.39
C PRO A 250 -27.97 28.85 22.82
N LEU A 251 -29.24 28.50 23.05
CA LEU A 251 -29.94 27.35 22.47
C LEU A 251 -29.87 27.38 20.93
N PRO A 252 -29.59 26.25 20.24
CA PRO A 252 -29.79 26.17 18.80
C PRO A 252 -31.23 25.74 18.49
N SER A 253 -31.96 26.63 17.83
CA SER A 253 -33.19 26.35 17.11
C SER A 253 -32.91 25.61 15.81
N ASP A 254 -33.54 24.45 15.71
CA ASP A 254 -34.02 23.66 14.56
C ASP A 254 -33.52 23.83 13.10
N HIS A 255 -33.46 22.63 12.47
CA HIS A 255 -33.49 22.29 11.04
C HIS A 255 -32.19 22.32 10.20
N SER A 256 -31.50 21.17 10.20
CA SER A 256 -30.82 20.64 9.00
C SER A 256 -31.02 19.12 8.93
N PRO A 257 -31.40 18.53 7.78
CA PRO A 257 -31.67 17.10 7.66
C PRO A 257 -30.39 16.34 7.29
N PHE A 258 -29.37 16.39 8.15
CA PHE A 258 -28.30 15.40 8.15
C PHE A 258 -28.30 14.73 9.53
N SER A 259 -29.29 13.85 9.71
CA SER A 259 -29.48 13.07 10.91
C SER A 259 -28.17 12.35 11.27
N ALA A 260 -27.64 12.70 12.44
CA ALA A 260 -26.42 12.18 13.02
C ALA A 260 -26.40 10.65 12.98
N CYS A 261 -25.46 10.10 12.21
CA CYS A 261 -25.27 8.68 12.03
C CYS A 261 -24.40 8.13 13.17
N PRO A 262 -24.66 6.93 13.71
CA PRO A 262 -23.74 6.29 14.64
C PRO A 262 -22.43 5.95 13.90
N GLN A 263 -21.39 6.74 14.14
CA GLN A 263 -20.16 6.71 13.34
C GLN A 263 -19.20 5.62 13.85
N TYR A 264 -19.11 4.50 13.13
CA TYR A 264 -17.87 3.72 13.11
C TYR A 264 -16.80 4.56 12.42
N TYR A 265 -15.60 4.66 12.99
CA TYR A 265 -14.57 5.57 12.49
C TYR A 265 -13.92 5.06 11.20
N GLY A 266 -13.63 3.76 11.14
CA GLY A 266 -13.12 3.07 9.96
C GLY A 266 -14.20 2.31 9.20
N GLN A 267 -14.16 2.38 7.87
CA GLN A 267 -15.02 1.66 6.94
C GLN A 267 -14.17 0.75 6.07
N ARG A 268 -14.29 -0.57 6.28
CA ARG A 268 -13.68 -1.56 5.38
C ARG A 268 -14.45 -1.64 4.08
N ASN A 269 -13.75 -1.69 2.95
CA ASN A 269 -14.36 -1.77 1.63
C ASN A 269 -13.63 -2.79 0.75
N LYS A 270 -14.41 -3.50 -0.09
CA LYS A 270 -13.92 -4.34 -1.17
C LYS A 270 -14.01 -3.60 -2.50
N LEU A 271 -12.86 -3.37 -3.14
CA LEU A 271 -12.76 -2.72 -4.44
C LEU A 271 -12.42 -3.77 -5.50
N VAL A 272 -13.09 -3.77 -6.66
CA VAL A 272 -12.84 -4.72 -7.74
C VAL A 272 -12.09 -4.01 -8.88
N ALA A 273 -10.81 -4.36 -9.03
CA ALA A 273 -9.92 -3.81 -10.04
C ALA A 273 -10.26 -4.30 -11.46
N CYS A 274 -9.66 -3.67 -12.48
CA CYS A 274 -9.94 -3.96 -13.89
C CYS A 274 -9.56 -5.40 -14.31
N ASP A 275 -8.60 -6.02 -13.63
CA ASP A 275 -8.17 -7.41 -13.84
C ASP A 275 -9.02 -8.43 -13.04
N GLY A 276 -10.06 -7.96 -12.34
CA GLY A 276 -10.95 -8.78 -11.52
C GLY A 276 -10.43 -9.07 -10.12
N ASN A 277 -9.24 -8.58 -9.74
CA ASN A 277 -8.77 -8.72 -8.37
C ASN A 277 -9.64 -7.92 -7.39
N GLU A 278 -9.93 -8.52 -6.25
CA GLU A 278 -10.59 -7.88 -5.13
C GLU A 278 -9.54 -7.31 -4.19
N ILE A 279 -9.60 -6.01 -3.92
CA ILE A 279 -8.66 -5.25 -3.10
C ILE A 279 -9.32 -4.89 -1.77
N ASP A 280 -8.71 -5.30 -0.67
CA ASP A 280 -9.13 -4.99 0.69
C ASP A 280 -8.61 -3.60 1.10
N SER A 281 -9.51 -2.74 1.53
CA SER A 281 -9.22 -1.35 1.86
C SER A 281 -9.95 -0.88 3.11
N MET A 282 -9.40 0.14 3.77
CA MET A 282 -9.97 0.78 4.95
C MET A 282 -9.95 2.29 4.79
N PHE A 283 -11.12 2.90 4.90
CA PHE A 283 -11.29 4.34 4.85
C PHE A 283 -11.65 4.91 6.22
N VAL A 284 -10.97 5.97 6.64
CA VAL A 284 -11.32 6.75 7.84
C VAL A 284 -11.59 8.18 7.39
N ASP A 285 -12.84 8.62 7.54
CA ASP A 285 -13.28 9.97 7.17
C ASP A 285 -13.10 10.94 8.34
N ARG A 286 -12.32 12.00 8.14
CA ARG A 286 -12.10 13.06 9.13
C ARG A 286 -12.63 14.42 8.70
N ARG A 287 -13.40 14.51 7.62
CA ARG A 287 -14.00 15.79 7.17
C ARG A 287 -14.94 16.41 8.21
N GLY A 288 -15.52 15.59 9.08
CA GLY A 288 -16.38 16.03 10.19
C GLY A 288 -15.64 16.43 11.47
N ASP A 289 -14.32 16.24 11.55
CA ASP A 289 -13.52 16.61 12.73
C ASP A 289 -13.22 18.12 12.75
N ARG A 290 -12.97 18.70 13.93
CA ARG A 290 -12.67 20.15 14.10
C ARG A 290 -11.36 20.62 13.45
N GLY A 291 -10.58 19.73 12.82
CA GLY A 291 -9.27 20.04 12.26
C GLY A 291 -9.31 20.32 10.75
N PRO A 292 -8.50 21.25 10.22
CA PRO A 292 -8.50 21.59 8.80
C PRO A 292 -8.01 20.45 7.89
N ASN A 293 -7.18 19.54 8.43
CA ASN A 293 -6.53 18.48 7.69
C ASN A 293 -7.50 17.38 7.19
N GLY A 294 -8.70 17.27 7.77
CA GLY A 294 -9.65 16.21 7.42
C GLY A 294 -10.17 16.28 5.97
N LYS A 295 -10.07 17.46 5.32
CA LYS A 295 -10.43 17.63 3.90
C LYS A 295 -9.44 16.98 2.94
N THR A 296 -8.19 16.82 3.36
CA THR A 296 -7.16 16.15 2.57
C THR A 296 -7.21 14.65 2.83
N LEU A 297 -7.24 13.86 1.75
CA LEU A 297 -7.15 12.41 1.80
C LEU A 297 -5.70 11.97 1.62
N VAL A 298 -5.20 11.16 2.55
CA VAL A 298 -3.92 10.46 2.38
C VAL A 298 -4.17 9.02 1.97
N ILE A 299 -3.76 8.65 0.75
CA ILE A 299 -3.78 7.26 0.28
C ILE A 299 -2.44 6.61 0.65
N CYS A 300 -2.49 5.54 1.44
CA CYS A 300 -1.29 4.86 1.94
C CYS A 300 -0.93 3.63 1.09
N CYS A 301 0.26 3.63 0.50
CA CYS A 301 0.85 2.50 -0.22
C CYS A 301 1.93 1.84 0.66
N GLU A 302 1.70 0.58 1.03
CA GLU A 302 2.53 -0.14 1.99
C GLU A 302 3.84 -0.68 1.41
N GLY A 303 4.69 -1.19 2.30
CA GLY A 303 5.93 -1.89 1.95
C GLY A 303 5.71 -3.37 1.62
N ASN A 304 6.80 -4.09 1.31
CA ASN A 304 6.76 -5.47 0.82
C ASN A 304 6.25 -6.54 1.81
N ALA A 305 6.17 -6.19 3.09
CA ALA A 305 5.51 -6.93 4.16
C ALA A 305 4.62 -5.99 5.03
N GLY A 306 4.26 -4.83 4.47
CA GLY A 306 3.36 -3.88 5.10
C GLY A 306 1.91 -4.23 4.80
N PHE A 307 1.03 -3.92 5.75
CA PHE A 307 -0.41 -4.14 5.69
C PHE A 307 -1.09 -2.91 6.25
N TYR A 308 -2.19 -2.45 5.63
CA TYR A 308 -2.83 -1.21 6.06
C TYR A 308 -3.28 -1.28 7.53
N GLU A 309 -3.61 -2.48 8.01
CA GLU A 309 -4.12 -2.74 9.36
C GLU A 309 -3.13 -2.29 10.46
N VAL A 310 -1.84 -2.31 10.16
CA VAL A 310 -0.76 -2.06 11.14
C VAL A 310 0.36 -1.15 10.63
N GLY A 311 0.29 -0.71 9.38
CA GLY A 311 1.35 0.00 8.69
C GLY A 311 1.18 1.52 8.67
N CYS A 312 1.29 2.06 7.47
CA CYS A 312 1.43 3.47 7.14
C CYS A 312 0.24 4.32 7.59
N MET A 313 -0.98 3.77 7.68
CA MET A 313 -2.20 4.52 8.01
C MET A 313 -2.11 5.32 9.31
N ASN A 314 -1.39 4.81 10.32
CA ASN A 314 -1.34 5.44 11.64
C ASN A 314 -0.74 6.85 11.60
N THR A 315 0.26 7.08 10.74
CA THR A 315 0.97 8.37 10.67
C THR A 315 0.08 9.53 10.20
N PRO A 316 -0.61 9.45 9.04
CA PRO A 316 -1.54 10.49 8.62
C PRO A 316 -2.79 10.56 9.51
N LEU A 317 -3.22 9.45 10.13
CA LEU A 317 -4.28 9.49 11.13
C LEU A 317 -3.86 10.33 12.35
N ASP A 318 -2.66 10.15 12.89
CA ASP A 318 -2.15 11.00 13.98
C ASP A 318 -2.01 12.47 13.52
N GLY A 319 -1.75 12.69 12.24
CA GLY A 319 -1.71 14.00 11.59
C GLY A 319 -3.07 14.68 11.37
N GLY A 320 -4.19 14.02 11.68
CA GLY A 320 -5.52 14.63 11.54
C GLY A 320 -6.15 14.52 10.15
N TYR A 321 -5.56 13.76 9.23
CA TYR A 321 -6.04 13.61 7.85
C TYR A 321 -7.14 12.56 7.72
N SER A 322 -7.94 12.66 6.65
CA SER A 322 -8.70 11.51 6.16
C SER A 322 -7.71 10.51 5.54
N VAL A 323 -7.93 9.21 5.72
CA VAL A 323 -6.94 8.20 5.30
C VAL A 323 -7.62 7.03 4.61
N LEU A 324 -7.06 6.61 3.48
CA LEU A 324 -7.43 5.40 2.75
C LEU A 324 -6.22 4.47 2.66
N GLY A 325 -6.25 3.40 3.42
CA GLY A 325 -5.28 2.31 3.34
C GLY A 325 -5.83 1.16 2.52
N TRP A 326 -4.94 0.41 1.87
CA TRP A 326 -5.29 -0.73 1.04
C TRP A 326 -4.17 -1.76 1.07
N ASN A 327 -4.53 -3.03 0.82
CA ASN A 327 -3.58 -4.14 0.77
C ASN A 327 -3.23 -4.48 -0.68
N HIS A 328 -1.93 -4.63 -0.97
CA HIS A 328 -1.40 -5.08 -2.26
C HIS A 328 -2.12 -6.35 -2.77
N PRO A 329 -2.21 -6.59 -4.10
CA PRO A 329 -2.72 -7.84 -4.62
C PRO A 329 -2.02 -9.07 -4.02
N GLY A 330 -2.82 -9.98 -3.48
CA GLY A 330 -2.34 -11.18 -2.78
C GLY A 330 -1.96 -10.97 -1.31
N PHE A 331 -2.16 -9.79 -0.72
CA PHE A 331 -1.93 -9.52 0.70
C PHE A 331 -3.23 -9.57 1.50
N ALA A 332 -3.21 -10.29 2.63
CA ALA A 332 -4.31 -10.41 3.58
C ALA A 332 -5.65 -10.77 2.89
N GLY A 333 -6.61 -9.84 2.85
CA GLY A 333 -7.87 -10.04 2.15
C GLY A 333 -7.77 -9.95 0.62
N SER A 334 -6.81 -9.21 0.08
CA SER A 334 -6.71 -8.93 -1.35
C SER A 334 -6.36 -10.16 -2.17
N THR A 335 -7.03 -10.36 -3.30
CA THR A 335 -6.76 -11.48 -4.23
C THR A 335 -5.63 -11.13 -5.22
N GLY A 336 -5.21 -12.11 -6.01
CA GLY A 336 -4.21 -11.90 -7.06
C GLY A 336 -2.77 -12.05 -6.59
N VAL A 337 -1.86 -11.40 -7.31
CA VAL A 337 -0.41 -11.44 -7.06
C VAL A 337 0.21 -10.07 -7.36
N PRO A 338 1.27 -9.65 -6.63
CA PRO A 338 1.83 -8.30 -6.74
C PRO A 338 2.85 -8.21 -7.88
N PHE A 339 2.41 -8.39 -9.12
CA PHE A 339 3.19 -7.94 -10.29
C PHE A 339 2.97 -6.45 -10.52
N PRO A 340 3.90 -5.74 -11.18
CA PRO A 340 3.77 -4.31 -11.47
C PRO A 340 2.42 -3.91 -12.08
N GLN A 341 1.87 -4.74 -12.98
CA GLN A 341 0.56 -4.48 -13.60
C GLN A 341 -0.59 -4.59 -12.60
N ASN A 342 -0.56 -5.59 -11.71
CA ASN A 342 -1.60 -5.78 -10.71
C ASN A 342 -1.56 -4.67 -9.65
N GLU A 343 -0.36 -4.23 -9.26
CA GLU A 343 -0.15 -3.06 -8.38
C GLU A 343 -0.78 -1.80 -8.98
N ALA A 344 -0.49 -1.51 -10.24
CA ALA A 344 -1.07 -0.37 -10.94
C ALA A 344 -2.61 -0.47 -11.04
N ASN A 345 -3.14 -1.63 -11.46
CA ASN A 345 -4.59 -1.87 -11.53
C ASN A 345 -5.28 -1.71 -10.16
N ALA A 346 -4.61 -2.09 -9.07
CA ALA A 346 -5.14 -1.96 -7.71
C ALA A 346 -5.14 -0.49 -7.25
N MET A 347 -4.06 0.24 -7.46
CA MET A 347 -3.97 1.66 -7.11
C MET A 347 -4.98 2.52 -7.87
N ASP A 348 -5.17 2.18 -9.13
CA ASP A 348 -6.11 2.82 -10.03
C ASP A 348 -7.56 2.73 -9.53
N VAL A 349 -8.03 1.52 -9.14
CA VAL A 349 -9.37 1.38 -8.55
C VAL A 349 -9.47 2.06 -7.17
N VAL A 350 -8.38 2.13 -6.40
CA VAL A 350 -8.31 2.87 -5.13
C VAL A 350 -8.49 4.38 -5.34
N ILE A 351 -7.81 4.97 -6.33
CA ILE A 351 -7.98 6.39 -6.69
C ILE A 351 -9.40 6.65 -7.20
N GLN A 352 -9.91 5.81 -8.10
CA GLN A 352 -11.27 5.97 -8.61
C GLN A 352 -12.33 5.87 -7.51
N PHE A 353 -12.14 4.97 -6.55
CA PHE A 353 -13.01 4.89 -5.38
C PHE A 353 -12.97 6.17 -4.56
N ALA A 354 -11.77 6.72 -4.31
CA ALA A 354 -11.60 7.97 -3.56
C ALA A 354 -12.32 9.15 -4.22
N VAL A 355 -12.26 9.25 -5.54
CA VAL A 355 -12.86 10.38 -6.27
C VAL A 355 -14.36 10.18 -6.49
N HIS A 356 -14.75 9.06 -7.07
CA HIS A 356 -16.13 8.86 -7.54
C HIS A 356 -17.08 8.36 -6.45
N LYS A 357 -16.57 7.68 -5.41
CA LYS A 357 -17.41 7.18 -4.31
C LYS A 357 -17.26 8.01 -3.03
N LEU A 358 -16.04 8.34 -2.64
CA LEU A 358 -15.77 9.09 -1.40
C LEU A 358 -15.88 10.61 -1.58
N GLY A 359 -15.83 11.09 -2.82
CA GLY A 359 -16.05 12.49 -3.18
C GLY A 359 -14.89 13.43 -2.87
N PHE A 360 -13.64 12.93 -2.88
CA PHE A 360 -12.45 13.78 -2.81
C PHE A 360 -12.09 14.29 -4.21
N GLN A 361 -11.58 15.51 -4.30
CA GLN A 361 -10.99 16.03 -5.53
C GLN A 361 -9.55 15.54 -5.65
N MET A 362 -9.04 15.37 -6.87
CA MET A 362 -7.63 14.98 -7.08
C MET A 362 -6.66 15.93 -6.38
N SER A 363 -6.94 17.23 -6.41
CA SER A 363 -6.16 18.29 -5.75
C SER A 363 -6.16 18.22 -4.22
N ASP A 364 -7.03 17.40 -3.62
CA ASP A 364 -7.14 17.18 -2.18
C ASP A 364 -6.56 15.81 -1.76
N ILE A 365 -5.91 15.09 -2.68
CA ILE A 365 -5.32 13.76 -2.45
C ILE A 365 -3.80 13.88 -2.34
N VAL A 366 -3.25 13.28 -1.28
CA VAL A 366 -1.81 13.05 -1.11
C VAL A 366 -1.55 11.55 -1.13
N VAL A 367 -0.55 11.10 -1.89
CA VAL A 367 -0.13 9.70 -1.88
C VAL A 367 1.07 9.55 -0.96
N TYR A 368 0.93 8.74 0.09
CA TYR A 368 2.01 8.40 1.01
C TYR A 368 2.45 6.95 0.76
N ALA A 369 3.73 6.76 0.46
CA ALA A 369 4.28 5.44 0.14
C ALA A 369 5.45 5.11 1.05
N TRP A 370 5.54 3.84 1.44
CA TRP A 370 6.70 3.30 2.13
C TRP A 370 7.41 2.24 1.29
N SER A 371 8.73 2.37 1.17
CA SER A 371 9.61 1.40 0.51
C SER A 371 9.14 1.05 -0.91
N ILE A 372 8.86 -0.23 -1.18
CA ILE A 372 8.40 -0.73 -2.49
C ILE A 372 7.08 -0.11 -2.94
N GLY A 373 6.22 0.34 -2.01
CA GLY A 373 5.00 1.07 -2.32
C GLY A 373 5.26 2.36 -3.09
N GLY A 374 6.50 2.86 -3.10
CA GLY A 374 6.91 3.98 -3.94
C GLY A 374 6.78 3.73 -5.45
N PHE A 375 6.84 2.47 -5.90
CA PHE A 375 6.49 2.14 -7.29
C PHE A 375 5.03 2.49 -7.55
N THR A 376 4.14 2.00 -6.70
CA THR A 376 2.70 2.19 -6.84
C THR A 376 2.30 3.67 -6.70
N ALA A 377 2.95 4.40 -5.79
CA ALA A 377 2.74 5.83 -5.61
C ALA A 377 3.28 6.67 -6.79
N SER A 378 4.47 6.37 -7.30
CA SER A 378 5.02 7.07 -8.47
C SER A 378 4.20 6.80 -9.73
N TRP A 379 3.68 5.59 -9.89
CA TRP A 379 2.73 5.26 -10.97
C TRP A 379 1.44 6.06 -10.85
N ALA A 380 0.89 6.19 -9.64
CA ALA A 380 -0.31 6.97 -9.38
C ALA A 380 -0.15 8.44 -9.78
N VAL A 381 0.87 9.12 -9.28
CA VAL A 381 1.05 10.56 -9.58
C VAL A 381 1.50 10.83 -11.02
N MET A 382 2.13 9.86 -11.68
CA MET A 382 2.38 9.92 -13.12
C MET A 382 1.07 9.85 -13.92
N SER A 383 0.14 8.99 -13.50
CA SER A 383 -1.10 8.71 -14.24
C SER A 383 -2.23 9.69 -13.91
N TYR A 384 -2.17 10.28 -12.71
CA TYR A 384 -3.11 11.27 -12.17
C TYR A 384 -2.33 12.52 -11.74
N PRO A 385 -1.87 13.34 -12.72
CA PRO A 385 -0.98 14.46 -12.45
C PRO A 385 -1.62 15.57 -11.59
N GLU A 386 -2.95 15.60 -11.46
CA GLU A 386 -3.70 16.53 -10.62
C GLU A 386 -3.65 16.19 -9.12
N ILE A 387 -3.08 15.04 -8.74
CA ILE A 387 -2.85 14.68 -7.33
C ILE A 387 -2.01 15.77 -6.65
N GLN A 388 -2.40 16.13 -5.43
CA GLN A 388 -1.82 17.26 -4.69
C GLN A 388 -0.32 17.14 -4.43
N ALA A 389 0.13 15.97 -3.95
CA ALA A 389 1.53 15.70 -3.61
C ALA A 389 1.80 14.20 -3.43
N VAL A 390 3.08 13.82 -3.47
CA VAL A 390 3.55 12.48 -3.11
C VAL A 390 4.63 12.55 -2.03
N VAL A 391 4.54 11.67 -1.05
CA VAL A 391 5.53 11.48 0.00
C VAL A 391 6.08 10.05 -0.10
N LEU A 392 7.37 9.91 -0.36
CA LEU A 392 8.06 8.63 -0.50
C LEU A 392 9.01 8.41 0.67
N ASP A 393 8.64 7.53 1.59
CA ASP A 393 9.44 7.16 2.74
C ASP A 393 10.24 5.89 2.50
N ALA A 394 11.56 5.95 2.68
CA ALA A 394 12.47 4.82 2.50
C ALA A 394 12.33 4.13 1.13
N SER A 395 12.06 4.90 0.07
CA SER A 395 11.90 4.37 -1.29
C SER A 395 13.19 4.46 -2.12
N PHE A 396 13.13 3.96 -3.35
CA PHE A 396 14.27 3.78 -4.25
C PHE A 396 13.93 4.22 -5.68
N ASP A 397 14.95 4.41 -6.51
CA ASP A 397 14.84 4.84 -7.90
C ASP A 397 14.56 3.69 -8.88
N ASP A 398 15.23 2.56 -8.70
CA ASP A 398 15.18 1.39 -9.57
C ASP A 398 15.41 0.10 -8.76
N LEU A 399 14.66 -0.97 -9.07
CA LEU A 399 14.79 -2.25 -8.37
C LEU A 399 16.07 -3.02 -8.72
N LEU A 400 16.58 -2.91 -9.95
CA LEU A 400 17.67 -3.77 -10.44
C LEU A 400 18.93 -3.73 -9.56
N PRO A 401 19.45 -2.56 -9.12
CA PRO A 401 20.61 -2.51 -8.24
C PRO A 401 20.40 -3.26 -6.92
N LEU A 402 19.19 -3.19 -6.35
CA LEU A 402 18.84 -3.89 -5.11
C LEU A 402 18.74 -5.40 -5.32
N ALA A 403 18.18 -5.84 -6.45
CA ALA A 403 18.13 -7.26 -6.80
C ALA A 403 19.55 -7.83 -7.03
N LEU A 404 20.44 -7.07 -7.66
CA LEU A 404 21.82 -7.49 -7.89
C LEU A 404 22.65 -7.58 -6.61
N LYS A 405 22.37 -6.76 -5.59
CA LYS A 405 23.00 -6.88 -4.25
C LYS A 405 22.73 -8.24 -3.61
N VAL A 406 21.50 -8.75 -3.75
CA VAL A 406 21.04 -9.95 -3.03
C VAL A 406 21.40 -11.23 -3.77
N MET A 407 21.51 -11.18 -5.10
CA MET A 407 21.71 -12.36 -5.94
C MET A 407 23.19 -12.60 -6.23
N PRO A 408 23.62 -13.86 -6.48
CA PRO A 408 25.00 -14.15 -6.86
C PRO A 408 25.42 -13.42 -8.14
N ASP A 409 26.64 -12.90 -8.19
CA ASP A 409 27.18 -12.16 -9.34
C ASP A 409 27.14 -12.96 -10.65
N SER A 410 27.33 -14.28 -10.57
CA SER A 410 27.25 -15.19 -11.73
C SER A 410 25.88 -15.21 -12.39
N TRP A 411 24.83 -14.76 -11.69
CA TRP A 411 23.45 -14.71 -12.21
C TRP A 411 23.07 -13.32 -12.75
N ARG A 412 23.99 -12.35 -12.74
CA ARG A 412 23.72 -10.95 -13.13
C ARG A 412 22.96 -10.80 -14.46
N PRO A 413 23.31 -11.49 -15.57
CA PRO A 413 22.56 -11.38 -16.83
C PRO A 413 21.11 -11.89 -16.71
N LEU A 414 20.92 -13.01 -16.01
CA LEU A 414 19.62 -13.63 -15.79
C LEU A 414 18.73 -12.78 -14.87
N VAL A 415 19.29 -12.26 -13.77
CA VAL A 415 18.60 -11.36 -12.85
C VAL A 415 18.20 -10.08 -13.57
N THR A 416 19.12 -9.49 -14.34
CA THR A 416 18.84 -8.29 -15.14
C THR A 416 17.69 -8.53 -16.10
N HIS A 417 17.72 -9.62 -16.87
CA HIS A 417 16.63 -9.96 -17.78
C HIS A 417 15.31 -10.17 -17.04
N THR A 418 15.33 -10.92 -15.94
CA THR A 418 14.12 -11.27 -15.16
C THR A 418 13.47 -10.04 -14.55
N VAL A 419 14.25 -9.18 -13.89
CA VAL A 419 13.77 -7.93 -13.28
C VAL A 419 13.22 -7.00 -14.36
N ARG A 420 13.97 -6.73 -15.43
CA ARG A 420 13.51 -5.80 -16.48
C ARG A 420 12.28 -6.30 -17.24
N LYS A 421 12.09 -7.61 -17.36
CA LYS A 421 10.95 -8.19 -18.08
C LYS A 421 9.68 -8.32 -17.22
N TYR A 422 9.82 -8.74 -15.96
CA TYR A 422 8.67 -9.12 -15.14
C TYR A 422 8.44 -8.22 -13.91
N MET A 423 9.49 -7.55 -13.41
CA MET A 423 9.46 -6.76 -12.17
C MET A 423 10.12 -5.39 -12.36
N ASN A 424 9.84 -4.70 -13.47
CA ASN A 424 10.49 -3.42 -13.77
C ASN A 424 9.89 -2.29 -12.93
N LEU A 425 10.38 -2.12 -11.70
CA LEU A 425 10.01 -1.01 -10.83
C LEU A 425 10.93 0.18 -11.12
N ASN A 426 10.46 1.07 -11.99
CA ASN A 426 11.18 2.25 -12.50
C ASN A 426 10.67 3.55 -11.87
N ASN A 427 10.66 3.60 -10.53
CA ASN A 427 10.05 4.67 -9.75
C ASN A 427 10.55 6.06 -10.16
N ALA A 428 11.85 6.22 -10.41
CA ALA A 428 12.41 7.51 -10.83
C ALA A 428 11.86 7.98 -12.18
N GLU A 429 11.73 7.09 -13.17
CA GLU A 429 11.20 7.44 -14.50
C GLU A 429 9.72 7.85 -14.43
N GLN A 430 8.95 7.19 -13.56
CA GLN A 430 7.54 7.54 -13.32
C GLN A 430 7.43 8.88 -12.59
N LEU A 431 8.21 9.05 -11.52
CA LEU A 431 8.20 10.25 -10.69
C LEU A 431 8.65 11.51 -11.46
N CYS A 432 9.60 11.40 -12.38
CA CYS A 432 10.02 12.53 -13.21
C CYS A 432 8.88 13.10 -14.07
N LYS A 433 7.87 12.29 -14.42
CA LYS A 433 6.71 12.77 -15.20
C LYS A 433 5.71 13.56 -14.36
N TYR A 434 5.80 13.47 -13.04
CA TYR A 434 4.91 14.19 -12.14
C TYR A 434 5.40 15.63 -11.94
N GLN A 435 4.50 16.57 -12.16
CA GLN A 435 4.78 18.01 -12.08
C GLN A 435 4.62 18.58 -10.67
N GLY A 436 3.89 17.86 -9.81
CA GLY A 436 3.57 18.34 -8.48
C GLY A 436 4.68 18.13 -7.43
N PRO A 437 4.34 18.35 -6.16
CA PRO A 437 5.26 18.34 -5.03
C PRO A 437 5.71 16.93 -4.65
N VAL A 438 7.01 16.76 -4.43
CA VAL A 438 7.60 15.49 -4.00
C VAL A 438 8.36 15.69 -2.71
N LEU A 439 8.03 14.90 -1.68
CA LEU A 439 8.82 14.77 -0.47
C LEU A 439 9.44 13.39 -0.41
N LEU A 440 10.76 13.32 -0.31
CA LEU A 440 11.50 12.09 -0.05
C LEU A 440 11.91 12.05 1.43
N ILE A 441 11.62 10.95 2.12
CA ILE A 441 12.11 10.70 3.48
C ILE A 441 13.20 9.61 3.38
N ARG A 442 14.45 10.02 3.56
CA ARG A 442 15.61 9.12 3.53
C ARG A 442 15.90 8.58 4.92
N ARG A 443 15.92 7.26 5.03
CA ARG A 443 16.36 6.56 6.24
C ARG A 443 17.88 6.40 6.20
N THR A 444 18.59 7.05 7.13
CA THR A 444 20.07 7.12 7.07
C THR A 444 20.75 5.82 7.49
N LYS A 445 20.04 4.95 8.24
CA LYS A 445 20.50 3.63 8.68
C LYS A 445 19.70 2.49 8.03
N ASP A 446 19.45 2.60 6.73
CA ASP A 446 18.63 1.63 6.00
C ASP A 446 19.47 0.48 5.43
N GLU A 447 19.12 -0.77 5.76
CA GLU A 447 19.82 -1.96 5.26
C GLU A 447 19.23 -2.51 3.95
N ILE A 448 17.97 -2.15 3.67
CA ILE A 448 17.16 -2.77 2.62
C ILE A 448 17.34 -2.02 1.30
N ILE A 449 17.24 -0.69 1.31
CA ILE A 449 17.36 0.15 0.10
C ILE A 449 18.79 0.68 -0.14
N THR A 450 19.81 0.04 0.43
CA THR A 450 21.24 0.32 0.20
C THR A 450 21.87 -0.75 -0.68
N THR A 451 22.91 -0.44 -1.47
CA THR A 451 23.59 -1.43 -2.34
C THR A 451 24.83 -2.08 -1.74
N MET A 452 25.45 -1.49 -0.70
CA MET A 452 26.67 -2.01 -0.07
C MET A 452 26.40 -2.48 1.36
N GLY A 453 25.82 -1.60 2.20
CA GLY A 453 25.50 -1.87 3.61
C GLY A 453 24.93 -0.62 4.29
N PRO A 454 24.46 -0.73 5.56
CA PRO A 454 23.83 0.40 6.27
C PRO A 454 24.79 1.54 6.62
N GLU A 455 26.08 1.25 6.77
CA GLU A 455 27.11 2.25 7.08
C GLU A 455 27.48 3.11 5.85
N ASP A 456 27.16 2.62 4.64
CA ASP A 456 27.37 3.37 3.40
C ASP A 456 26.08 4.11 3.02
N ILE A 457 25.90 5.28 3.62
CA ILE A 457 24.76 6.17 3.37
C ILE A 457 24.65 6.58 1.89
N MET A 458 25.77 6.65 1.17
CA MET A 458 25.79 7.02 -0.25
C MET A 458 25.18 5.94 -1.13
N SER A 459 25.30 4.68 -0.73
CA SER A 459 24.67 3.55 -1.41
C SER A 459 23.14 3.52 -1.31
N ASN A 460 22.53 4.38 -0.49
CA ASN A 460 21.09 4.49 -0.35
C ASN A 460 20.43 4.91 -1.68
N ARG A 461 19.49 4.10 -2.17
CA ARG A 461 18.82 4.34 -3.46
C ARG A 461 17.91 5.56 -3.45
N GLY A 462 17.48 6.05 -2.28
CA GLY A 462 16.78 7.33 -2.14
C GLY A 462 17.62 8.53 -2.61
N ASN A 463 18.95 8.46 -2.47
CA ASN A 463 19.86 9.48 -3.00
C ASN A 463 19.79 9.54 -4.54
N ASN A 464 19.76 8.38 -5.18
CA ASN A 464 19.68 8.28 -6.64
C ASN A 464 18.32 8.75 -7.15
N LEU A 465 17.25 8.46 -6.40
CA LEU A 465 15.89 8.93 -6.70
C LEU A 465 15.83 10.46 -6.67
N LEU A 466 16.37 11.09 -5.63
CA LEU A 466 16.46 12.55 -5.53
C LEU A 466 17.26 13.14 -6.69
N LEU A 467 18.47 12.61 -6.93
CA LEU A 467 19.35 13.11 -7.98
C LEU A 467 18.67 13.03 -9.35
N ARG A 468 18.01 11.92 -9.69
CA ARG A 468 17.28 11.77 -10.95
C ARG A 468 16.14 12.78 -11.08
N LEU A 469 15.40 13.01 -10.00
CA LEU A 469 14.31 14.00 -10.00
C LEU A 469 14.84 15.42 -10.21
N LEU A 470 15.87 15.83 -9.48
CA LEU A 470 16.47 17.16 -9.59
C LEU A 470 17.12 17.36 -10.97
N GLN A 471 17.83 16.35 -11.48
CA GLN A 471 18.44 16.39 -12.82
C GLN A 471 17.39 16.53 -13.92
N TYR A 472 16.21 15.92 -13.74
CA TYR A 472 15.12 16.06 -14.69
C TYR A 472 14.45 17.43 -14.57
N ARG A 473 14.15 17.90 -13.36
CA ARG A 473 13.43 19.17 -13.15
C ARG A 473 14.28 20.40 -13.43
N TYR A 474 15.58 20.35 -13.11
CA TYR A 474 16.50 21.49 -13.17
C TYR A 474 17.81 21.10 -13.89
N PRO A 475 17.74 20.68 -15.16
CA PRO A 475 18.91 20.15 -15.88
C PRO A 475 20.07 21.15 -15.98
N LYS A 476 19.76 22.45 -16.07
CA LYS A 476 20.77 23.51 -16.17
C LYS A 476 21.39 23.86 -14.82
N VAL A 477 20.70 23.64 -13.70
CA VAL A 477 21.28 23.73 -12.34
C VAL A 477 22.15 22.53 -12.03
N MET A 478 21.68 21.33 -12.37
CA MET A 478 22.27 20.04 -11.98
C MET A 478 23.42 19.61 -12.93
N THR A 479 24.38 20.51 -13.15
CA THR A 479 25.64 20.22 -13.83
C THR A 479 26.54 19.27 -13.01
N GLU A 480 27.63 18.79 -13.59
CA GLU A 480 28.56 17.88 -12.89
C GLU A 480 29.07 18.43 -11.56
N ASP A 481 29.39 19.73 -11.50
CA ASP A 481 29.85 20.41 -10.28
C ASP A 481 28.76 20.46 -9.22
N SER A 482 27.54 20.82 -9.60
CA SER A 482 26.39 20.86 -8.70
C SER A 482 26.01 19.48 -8.19
N VAL A 483 26.05 18.45 -9.05
CA VAL A 483 25.82 17.06 -8.65
C VAL A 483 26.89 16.60 -7.65
N ARG A 484 28.16 17.02 -7.80
CA ARG A 484 29.21 16.73 -6.81
C ARG A 484 28.93 17.39 -5.46
N ALA A 485 28.52 18.66 -5.46
CA ALA A 485 28.14 19.37 -4.22
C ALA A 485 26.95 18.67 -3.52
N VAL A 486 25.90 18.32 -4.28
CA VAL A 486 24.76 17.57 -3.74
C VAL A 486 25.17 16.19 -3.22
N ARG A 487 26.07 15.46 -3.90
CA ARG A 487 26.58 14.18 -3.41
C ARG A 487 27.40 14.33 -2.13
N GLN A 488 28.18 15.40 -1.98
CA GLN A 488 28.88 15.71 -0.74
C GLN A 488 27.87 15.94 0.40
N TRP A 489 26.80 16.69 0.15
CA TRP A 489 25.72 16.87 1.14
C TRP A 489 25.03 15.54 1.47
N LEU A 490 24.74 14.70 0.47
CA LEU A 490 24.13 13.38 0.68
C LEU A 490 25.05 12.40 1.42
N SER A 491 26.37 12.61 1.39
CA SER A 491 27.33 11.79 2.15
C SER A 491 27.36 12.10 3.64
N ALA A 492 26.75 13.22 4.06
CA ALA A 492 26.63 13.58 5.46
C ALA A 492 25.75 12.58 6.23
N GLY A 493 26.27 12.05 7.33
CA GLY A 493 25.59 11.07 8.19
C GLY A 493 24.70 11.69 9.26
N SER A 494 24.84 13.00 9.50
CA SER A 494 24.14 13.74 10.54
C SER A 494 23.64 15.11 10.06
N GLN A 495 22.62 15.66 10.73
CA GLN A 495 22.11 17.00 10.41
C GLN A 495 23.17 18.11 10.59
N VAL A 496 24.11 17.90 11.51
CA VAL A 496 25.22 18.85 11.74
C VAL A 496 26.16 18.88 10.56
N GLU A 497 26.51 17.72 10.01
CA GLU A 497 27.31 17.62 8.78
C GLU A 497 26.56 18.16 7.56
N GLU A 498 25.26 17.88 7.45
CA GLU A 498 24.40 18.43 6.38
C GLU A 498 24.43 19.97 6.40
N GLU A 499 24.31 20.59 7.58
CA GLU A 499 24.37 22.06 7.72
C GLU A 499 25.78 22.62 7.52
N PHE A 500 26.82 21.88 7.92
CA PHE A 500 28.22 22.27 7.66
C PHE A 500 28.51 22.32 6.16
N VAL A 501 28.11 21.29 5.40
CA VAL A 501 28.27 21.29 3.93
C VAL A 501 27.48 22.45 3.33
N TYR A 502 26.23 22.65 3.76
CA TYR A 502 25.39 23.75 3.28
C TYR A 502 26.04 25.13 3.52
N SER A 503 26.60 25.35 4.71
CA SER A 503 27.28 26.59 5.07
C SER A 503 28.60 26.78 4.31
N SER A 504 29.33 25.70 4.02
CA SER A 504 30.61 25.75 3.30
C SER A 504 30.49 26.21 1.84
N TYR A 505 29.29 26.08 1.25
CA TYR A 505 28.97 26.60 -0.08
C TYR A 505 28.25 27.96 -0.02
N GLU A 506 28.22 28.62 1.15
CA GLU A 506 27.67 29.96 1.34
C GLU A 506 26.26 30.14 0.74
N VAL A 507 25.40 29.11 0.88
CA VAL A 507 24.11 29.09 0.20
C VAL A 507 23.17 30.16 0.77
N ASP A 508 22.92 31.20 -0.02
CA ASP A 508 21.94 32.25 0.29
C ASP A 508 20.53 31.79 -0.10
N GLY A 509 19.71 31.50 0.92
CA GLY A 509 18.35 31.00 0.75
C GLY A 509 17.38 32.04 0.17
N ASP A 510 17.54 33.32 0.51
CA ASP A 510 16.66 34.39 0.04
C ASP A 510 16.95 34.69 -1.43
N TRP A 511 18.23 34.72 -1.80
CA TRP A 511 18.64 34.81 -3.19
C TRP A 511 18.14 33.61 -4.01
N CYS A 512 18.35 32.37 -3.55
CA CYS A 512 17.87 31.18 -4.25
C CYS A 512 16.35 31.21 -4.48
N LEU A 513 15.60 31.64 -3.46
CA LEU A 513 14.15 31.77 -3.54
C LEU A 513 13.75 32.81 -4.60
N SER A 514 14.39 33.98 -4.59
CA SER A 514 14.10 35.06 -5.54
C SER A 514 14.34 34.64 -6.99
N VAL A 515 15.42 33.89 -7.26
CA VAL A 515 15.75 33.37 -8.60
C VAL A 515 14.68 32.39 -9.08
N LEU A 516 14.29 31.43 -8.26
CA LEU A 516 13.25 30.47 -8.65
C LEU A 516 11.90 31.18 -8.91
N GLN A 517 11.63 32.27 -8.18
CA GLN A 517 10.38 33.03 -8.24
C GLN A 517 10.27 33.82 -9.55
N SER A 518 11.40 34.38 -10.03
CA SER A 518 11.44 35.10 -11.30
C SER A 518 11.14 34.16 -12.47
N TYR A 519 11.77 32.99 -12.50
CA TYR A 519 11.53 31.97 -13.54
C TYR A 519 10.08 31.46 -13.53
N GLN A 520 9.48 31.29 -12.35
CA GLN A 520 8.05 30.93 -12.26
C GLN A 520 7.14 32.05 -12.80
N ALA A 521 7.47 33.31 -12.52
CA ALA A 521 6.69 34.46 -12.99
C ALA A 521 6.80 34.67 -14.51
N GLU A 522 7.93 34.27 -15.11
CA GLU A 522 8.18 34.29 -16.56
C GLU A 522 7.44 33.17 -17.33
N GLY A 523 6.74 32.29 -16.61
CA GLY A 523 5.83 31.30 -17.20
C GLY A 523 6.44 29.91 -17.42
N GLU A 524 7.52 29.55 -16.71
CA GLU A 524 8.06 28.19 -16.73
C GLU A 524 7.12 27.18 -16.03
N THR A 525 6.09 26.75 -16.75
CA THR A 525 5.26 25.59 -16.40
C THR A 525 4.90 24.85 -17.68
N PRO A 526 5.17 23.53 -17.82
CA PRO A 526 5.67 22.53 -16.85
C PRO A 526 7.21 22.33 -16.81
N PHE A 527 7.74 21.54 -15.86
CA PHE A 527 9.15 21.07 -15.85
C PHE A 527 9.50 20.33 -17.16
N PRO A 528 10.75 20.36 -17.61
CA PRO A 528 11.96 20.92 -16.97
C PRO A 528 12.06 22.46 -17.03
N TRP A 529 12.73 23.04 -16.05
CA TRP A 529 13.02 24.48 -15.98
C TRP A 529 14.40 24.82 -16.56
N SER A 530 14.52 25.99 -17.19
CA SER A 530 15.76 26.48 -17.80
C SER A 530 16.71 27.11 -16.78
N VAL A 531 16.22 27.35 -15.56
CA VAL A 531 16.99 27.98 -14.48
C VAL A 531 18.39 27.40 -14.36
N GLY A 532 19.40 28.26 -14.38
CA GLY A 532 20.81 27.86 -14.37
C GLY A 532 21.58 28.07 -15.67
N GLU A 533 20.91 28.38 -16.79
CA GLU A 533 21.54 28.54 -18.11
C GLU A 533 22.60 29.65 -18.12
N ASP A 534 22.26 30.85 -17.63
CA ASP A 534 23.15 32.01 -17.58
C ASP A 534 23.86 32.21 -16.22
N MET A 535 23.81 31.20 -15.34
CA MET A 535 24.35 31.30 -13.99
C MET A 535 25.84 30.93 -13.94
N THR A 536 26.57 31.48 -12.96
CA THR A 536 27.93 31.02 -12.65
C THR A 536 27.89 29.62 -12.06
N ALA A 537 29.03 28.91 -12.08
CA ALA A 537 29.14 27.60 -11.45
C ALA A 537 28.83 27.65 -9.94
N GLU A 538 29.19 28.75 -9.28
CA GLU A 538 28.88 28.98 -7.87
C GLU A 538 27.38 29.12 -7.63
N GLY A 539 26.71 30.00 -8.39
CA GLY A 539 25.26 30.18 -8.28
C GLY A 539 24.48 28.89 -8.51
N ARG A 540 24.92 28.05 -9.46
CA ARG A 540 24.30 26.73 -9.69
C ARG A 540 24.48 25.76 -8.52
N ARG A 541 25.65 25.75 -7.87
CA ARG A 541 25.89 24.90 -6.68
C ARG A 541 24.99 25.30 -5.52
N GLN A 542 24.87 26.61 -5.28
CA GLN A 542 23.98 27.13 -4.24
C GLN A 542 22.53 26.74 -4.50
N LEU A 543 22.03 26.97 -5.72
CA LEU A 543 20.67 26.58 -6.10
C LEU A 543 20.45 25.06 -5.97
N ALA A 544 21.42 24.24 -6.38
CA ALA A 544 21.32 22.79 -6.28
C ALA A 544 21.18 22.31 -4.82
N LEU A 545 21.99 22.86 -3.91
CA LEU A 545 21.91 22.54 -2.48
C LEU A 545 20.63 23.08 -1.83
N PHE A 546 20.18 24.27 -2.22
CA PHE A 546 18.92 24.85 -1.78
C PHE A 546 17.73 23.95 -2.14
N LEU A 547 17.69 23.41 -3.36
CA LEU A 547 16.63 22.52 -3.84
C LEU A 547 16.57 21.17 -3.12
N VAL A 548 17.65 20.72 -2.49
CA VAL A 548 17.71 19.44 -1.76
C VAL A 548 16.93 19.50 -0.44
N ARG A 549 17.05 20.58 0.34
CA ARG A 549 16.44 20.71 1.69
C ARG A 549 14.90 20.56 1.70
N PRO A 550 14.13 21.17 0.78
CA PRO A 550 12.69 20.97 0.74
C PRO A 550 12.32 19.58 0.18
N ALA A 551 13.09 19.04 -0.76
CA ALA A 551 12.79 17.78 -1.44
C ALA A 551 13.15 16.53 -0.62
N LEU A 552 14.10 16.61 0.31
CA LEU A 552 14.61 15.48 1.08
C LEU A 552 14.59 15.74 2.59
N SER A 553 14.18 14.74 3.36
CA SER A 553 14.28 14.73 4.81
C SER A 553 15.03 13.49 5.30
N SER A 554 16.17 13.68 5.95
CA SER A 554 16.94 12.59 6.58
C SER A 554 16.35 12.22 7.95
N ALA A 555 16.24 10.93 8.24
CA ALA A 555 15.78 10.42 9.54
C ALA A 555 16.52 9.13 9.95
N ALA A 556 16.92 9.04 11.23
CA ALA A 556 17.75 7.94 11.73
C ALA A 556 17.01 6.60 11.97
N VAL A 557 15.72 6.60 12.40
CA VAL A 557 14.69 5.50 12.37
C VAL A 557 13.46 5.83 13.27
N SER A 558 12.27 5.28 12.93
CA SER A 558 11.03 5.09 13.74
C SER A 558 10.28 6.28 14.37
N ARG A 559 10.32 7.50 13.82
CA ARG A 559 9.34 8.56 14.19
C ARG A 559 8.76 9.25 12.97
N THR A 560 7.89 8.55 12.27
CA THR A 560 7.13 9.03 11.09
C THR A 560 6.17 10.17 11.46
N THR A 561 5.64 10.17 12.69
CA THR A 561 4.54 11.04 13.15
C THR A 561 4.85 12.54 13.15
N ARG A 562 6.12 12.95 13.35
CA ARG A 562 6.48 14.38 13.40
C ARG A 562 6.78 15.01 12.05
N ILE A 563 7.10 14.21 11.02
CA ILE A 563 7.58 14.73 9.72
C ILE A 563 6.41 15.13 8.81
N LEU A 564 5.34 14.33 8.76
CA LEU A 564 4.17 14.67 7.93
C LEU A 564 3.48 15.96 8.39
N SER A 565 3.29 16.16 9.70
CA SER A 565 2.52 17.31 10.21
C SER A 565 3.24 18.66 10.08
N SER A 566 4.58 18.69 10.09
CA SER A 566 5.34 19.95 9.95
C SER A 566 5.64 20.25 8.50
N LYS A 567 6.09 19.26 7.71
CA LYS A 567 6.57 19.49 6.33
C LYS A 567 5.48 19.54 5.27
N LEU A 568 4.31 18.89 5.42
CA LEU A 568 3.19 19.14 4.51
C LEU A 568 2.61 20.57 4.68
N LYS A 569 2.77 21.17 5.87
CA LYS A 569 2.38 22.56 6.16
C LYS A 569 3.44 23.59 5.74
N SER A 570 4.71 23.17 5.65
CA SER A 570 5.85 24.02 5.31
C SER A 570 6.45 23.69 3.94
N HIS A 571 5.80 22.83 3.14
CA HIS A 571 6.25 22.56 1.78
C HIS A 571 5.93 23.79 0.93
N PRO A 572 6.93 24.43 0.31
CA PRO A 572 6.74 25.53 -0.62
C PRO A 572 6.23 24.99 -1.97
N CYS A 573 5.24 24.10 -1.95
CA CYS A 573 4.65 23.50 -3.15
C CYS A 573 3.21 23.00 -2.86
N SER A 574 2.47 23.50 -1.86
CA SER A 574 1.10 22.99 -1.57
C SER A 574 0.03 23.91 -2.18
N PRO A 575 -0.86 23.41 -3.08
CA PRO A 575 -1.90 24.21 -3.73
C PRO A 575 -2.84 24.95 -2.78
N ALA A 576 -3.03 24.44 -1.55
CA ALA A 576 -3.99 25.00 -0.60
C ALA A 576 -3.46 26.20 0.21
N ARG A 577 -2.19 26.60 0.03
CA ARG A 577 -1.66 27.92 0.46
C ARG A 577 -1.27 28.82 -0.72
N CYS A 578 -1.58 28.42 -1.95
CA CYS A 578 -1.20 29.17 -3.15
C CYS A 578 -1.96 30.50 -3.35
N SER A 579 -2.97 30.82 -2.54
CA SER A 579 -3.66 32.12 -2.60
C SER A 579 -2.97 33.23 -1.79
N GLU A 580 -2.00 32.89 -0.93
CA GLU A 580 -1.23 33.91 -0.18
C GLU A 580 0.29 33.81 -0.37
N LEU A 581 0.81 32.71 -0.92
CA LEU A 581 2.18 32.63 -1.45
C LEU A 581 2.19 31.68 -2.66
N LYS A 582 2.52 32.19 -3.85
CA LYS A 582 2.99 31.39 -4.98
C LYS A 582 4.22 30.60 -4.53
N TRP A 583 4.05 29.30 -4.30
CA TRP A 583 5.06 28.24 -4.27
C TRP A 583 4.36 26.88 -4.24
#